data_AF-A0A6P8MF17-F1
#
_entry.id   AF-A0A6P8MF17-F1
#
_cell.length_a   1.000
_cell.length_b   1.000
_cell.length_c   1.000
_cell.angle_alpha   90.00
_cell.angle_beta   90.00
_cell.angle_gamma   90.00
#
_symmetry.space_group_name_H-M   'P 1'
#
loop_
_entity.id
_entity.type
_entity.pdbx_description
1 polymer ?
#
loop_
_entity_poly.entity_id
_entity_poly.type
_entity_poly.pdbx_seq_one_letter_code
_entity_poly.pdbx_strand_id
1 'polypeptide(L)'
;MQFKTIKHVLTSLLKRKKNNCLEMSLRKFMHPRNIYKKIPDFKKLVLLYPEFRDIAIVNLTGKIKIDFKREGTLRVLTEVLLKHDFNLQVKIPPNKLVPTLPLRLNYILWIEDLMKHASFNEMKEVIGIDIGTGAVCIYPLLFAKMYGNQMIATEVDKTSIQTAIEHVKNNNLEDIIKVYKVDERTILKEIIKEDNVYHFTMCNPPFFEIEGSSEKIIKQLPPRNAPTGNEVELTVQGGERAFIIQMIEESMEIKEKAKIYTTMFGRRSNLLFLLKFLKKKGIENSTWTEFCQGHTKRWGLAWSFLPKDVINLTNAPVIRKSGDYIAKLLKEQRPMEIQFPMRHKFASFDDLVNFLEEAMEELHIQIKELNLPIGNFNGWSCQLIADNDTWSHARRKRRLAQRLMNQSVNHDTGQTSVINDITENDTEKLIKNNSGDIVRKNEPLLICNFFAEVIEHEEPENDEVKISMIFEKGIGGKVALETFRQYLINKLDVREYFQKQHERPNKRKRKRLETSKIEINSEQVENLHKNDTESV
;
A
#
# COMPACT_ATOMS: atom_id res chain seq x y z
N MET A 1 -23.07 -46.55 -4.91
CA MET A 1 -23.08 -45.29 -4.12
C MET A 1 -21.68 -44.71 -3.84
N GLN A 2 -20.58 -45.49 -3.92
CA GLN A 2 -19.21 -44.99 -3.66
C GLN A 2 -18.52 -44.21 -4.81
N PHE A 3 -18.99 -44.32 -6.06
CA PHE A 3 -18.38 -43.62 -7.21
C PHE A 3 -18.75 -42.12 -7.32
N LYS A 4 -19.88 -41.67 -6.75
CA LYS A 4 -20.28 -40.25 -6.76
C LYS A 4 -19.49 -39.41 -5.76
N THR A 5 -19.06 -40.01 -4.64
CA THR A 5 -18.29 -39.34 -3.58
C THR A 5 -16.85 -39.05 -4.03
N ILE A 6 -16.21 -39.98 -4.75
CA ILE A 6 -14.84 -39.80 -5.28
C ILE A 6 -14.80 -38.70 -6.36
N LYS A 7 -15.83 -38.60 -7.20
CA LYS A 7 -15.90 -37.56 -8.23
C LYS A 7 -16.04 -36.17 -7.64
N HIS A 8 -16.80 -36.01 -6.54
CA HIS A 8 -16.97 -34.74 -5.82
C HIS A 8 -15.71 -34.31 -5.05
N VAL A 9 -14.97 -35.27 -4.48
CA VAL A 9 -13.68 -35.00 -3.80
C VAL A 9 -12.59 -34.66 -4.83
N LEU A 10 -12.55 -35.32 -5.99
CA LEU A 10 -11.61 -34.95 -7.06
C LEU A 10 -11.95 -33.60 -7.70
N THR A 11 -13.22 -33.25 -7.93
CA THR A 11 -13.57 -31.91 -8.42
C THR A 11 -13.36 -30.83 -7.38
N SER A 12 -13.49 -31.10 -6.08
CA SER A 12 -13.15 -30.11 -5.04
C SER A 12 -11.63 -29.93 -4.88
N LEU A 13 -10.83 -30.99 -5.05
CA LEU A 13 -9.35 -30.92 -5.09
C LEU A 13 -8.83 -30.27 -6.37
N LEU A 14 -9.50 -30.48 -7.51
CA LEU A 14 -9.19 -29.81 -8.79
C LEU A 14 -9.69 -28.35 -8.83
N LYS A 15 -10.82 -28.02 -8.19
CA LYS A 15 -11.25 -26.62 -7.96
C LYS A 15 -10.37 -25.91 -6.94
N ARG A 16 -9.91 -26.58 -5.88
CA ARG A 16 -8.89 -26.02 -4.96
C ARG A 16 -7.54 -25.83 -5.65
N LYS A 17 -7.15 -26.70 -6.60
CA LYS A 17 -5.95 -26.48 -7.43
C LYS A 17 -6.11 -25.36 -8.47
N LYS A 18 -7.33 -25.06 -8.93
CA LYS A 18 -7.60 -23.91 -9.83
C LYS A 18 -7.79 -22.57 -9.11
N ASN A 19 -8.12 -22.58 -7.81
CA ASN A 19 -8.13 -21.39 -6.95
C ASN A 19 -6.81 -21.14 -6.20
N ASN A 20 -5.73 -21.85 -6.55
CA ASN A 20 -4.40 -21.29 -6.36
C ASN A 20 -4.25 -20.16 -7.38
N CYS A 21 -4.79 -19.01 -7.01
CA CYS A 21 -4.48 -17.73 -7.61
C CYS A 21 -2.97 -17.71 -7.82
N LEU A 22 -2.54 -17.57 -9.08
CA LEU A 22 -1.18 -17.23 -9.44
C LEU A 22 -0.91 -15.86 -8.82
N GLU A 23 -0.59 -15.86 -7.53
CA GLU A 23 -0.21 -14.70 -6.75
C GLU A 23 1.02 -14.12 -7.44
N MET A 24 0.80 -13.09 -8.27
CA MET A 24 1.82 -12.59 -9.18
C MET A 24 3.00 -12.08 -8.36
N SER A 25 4.08 -12.85 -8.38
CA SER A 25 5.31 -12.49 -7.70
C SER A 25 5.71 -11.07 -8.05
N LEU A 26 5.86 -10.19 -7.05
CA LEU A 26 6.26 -8.79 -7.21
C LEU A 26 7.71 -8.65 -7.73
N ARG A 27 8.38 -9.76 -8.06
CA ARG A 27 9.71 -9.79 -8.68
C ARG A 27 9.82 -8.91 -9.93
N LYS A 28 8.75 -8.79 -10.73
CA LYS A 28 8.76 -7.91 -11.91
C LYS A 28 9.03 -6.44 -11.55
N PHE A 29 8.69 -6.04 -10.32
CA PHE A 29 8.84 -4.70 -9.75
C PHE A 29 10.13 -4.52 -8.93
N MET A 30 11.02 -5.52 -8.89
CA MET A 30 12.38 -5.30 -8.39
C MET A 30 13.11 -4.29 -9.27
N HIS A 31 14.08 -3.60 -8.67
CA HIS A 31 14.97 -2.70 -9.39
C HIS A 31 15.52 -3.40 -10.67
N PRO A 32 15.51 -2.77 -11.86
CA PRO A 32 15.89 -3.43 -13.12
C PRO A 32 17.26 -4.11 -13.10
N ARG A 33 18.23 -3.48 -12.41
CA ARG A 33 19.62 -3.95 -12.24
C ARG A 33 19.81 -4.98 -11.12
N ASN A 34 18.74 -5.40 -10.44
CA ASN A 34 18.81 -6.40 -9.36
C ASN A 34 18.99 -7.82 -9.93
N ILE A 35 20.13 -8.46 -9.64
CA ILE A 35 20.46 -9.79 -10.16
C ILE A 35 19.44 -10.86 -9.76
N TYR A 36 18.78 -10.70 -8.60
CA TYR A 36 17.77 -11.61 -8.08
C TYR A 36 16.38 -11.42 -8.67
N LYS A 37 16.24 -10.52 -9.66
CA LYS A 37 15.09 -10.54 -10.56
C LYS A 37 15.01 -11.87 -11.31
N LYS A 38 16.16 -12.51 -11.54
CA LYS A 38 16.28 -13.92 -11.92
C LYS A 38 16.43 -14.78 -10.66
N ILE A 39 15.72 -15.91 -10.60
CA ILE A 39 15.80 -16.83 -9.46
C ILE A 39 17.19 -17.49 -9.45
N PRO A 40 17.88 -17.58 -8.29
CA PRO A 40 19.13 -18.30 -8.21
C PRO A 40 19.00 -19.76 -8.65
N ASP A 41 20.03 -20.28 -9.32
CA ASP A 41 20.05 -21.68 -9.72
C ASP A 41 20.40 -22.57 -8.52
N PHE A 42 19.37 -22.95 -7.76
CA PHE A 42 19.53 -23.82 -6.59
C PHE A 42 20.12 -25.19 -6.93
N LYS A 43 19.98 -25.69 -8.17
CA LYS A 43 20.63 -26.95 -8.55
C LYS A 43 22.14 -26.75 -8.58
N LYS A 44 22.61 -25.66 -9.19
CA LYS A 44 24.02 -25.29 -9.20
C LYS A 44 24.57 -25.08 -7.79
N LEU A 45 23.84 -24.37 -6.92
CA LEU A 45 24.28 -24.12 -5.55
C LEU A 45 24.43 -25.41 -4.73
N VAL A 46 23.50 -26.37 -4.86
CA VAL A 46 23.59 -27.68 -4.18
C VAL A 46 24.82 -28.49 -4.61
N LEU A 47 25.26 -28.35 -5.87
CA LEU A 47 26.46 -29.03 -6.35
C LEU A 47 27.74 -28.39 -5.81
N LEU A 48 27.78 -27.06 -5.74
CA LEU A 48 28.97 -26.29 -5.37
C LEU A 48 29.20 -26.17 -3.86
N TYR A 49 28.14 -26.13 -3.05
CA TYR A 49 28.23 -25.82 -1.63
C TYR A 49 27.61 -26.94 -0.78
N PRO A 50 28.42 -27.75 -0.07
CA PRO A 50 27.93 -28.82 0.81
C PRO A 50 26.93 -28.30 1.85
N GLU A 51 27.20 -27.15 2.47
CA GLU A 51 26.32 -26.53 3.45
C GLU A 51 24.93 -26.19 2.85
N PHE A 52 24.89 -25.80 1.57
CA PHE A 52 23.63 -25.51 0.87
C PHE A 52 22.86 -26.81 0.54
N ARG A 53 23.58 -27.90 0.27
CA ARG A 53 22.98 -29.22 0.03
C ARG A 53 22.25 -29.72 1.28
N ASP A 54 22.82 -29.50 2.46
CA ASP A 54 22.25 -29.97 3.73
C ASP A 54 20.90 -29.31 4.08
N ILE A 55 20.65 -28.10 3.56
CA ILE A 55 19.37 -27.38 3.75
C ILE A 55 18.38 -27.56 2.58
N ALA A 56 18.81 -28.21 1.50
CA ALA A 56 18.03 -28.36 0.28
C ALA A 56 17.07 -29.55 0.36
N ILE A 57 15.81 -29.34 0.02
CA ILE A 57 14.78 -30.38 -0.07
C ILE A 57 14.60 -30.76 -1.53
N VAL A 58 14.90 -32.01 -1.87
CA VAL A 58 14.63 -32.56 -3.20
C VAL A 58 13.22 -33.13 -3.21
N ASN A 59 12.36 -32.64 -4.09
CA ASN A 59 11.03 -33.23 -4.26
C ASN A 59 11.08 -34.49 -5.14
N LEU A 60 9.98 -35.25 -5.20
CA LEU A 60 9.86 -36.46 -6.03
C LEU A 60 10.09 -36.21 -7.54
N THR A 61 10.03 -34.95 -8.00
CA THR A 61 10.28 -34.57 -9.40
C THR A 61 11.71 -34.06 -9.63
N GLY A 62 12.63 -34.23 -8.68
CA GLY A 62 14.03 -33.80 -8.78
C GLY A 62 14.24 -32.27 -8.75
N LYS A 63 13.22 -31.50 -8.38
CA LYS A 63 13.28 -30.05 -8.20
C LYS A 63 13.75 -29.74 -6.79
N ILE A 64 14.78 -28.91 -6.71
CA ILE A 64 15.30 -28.38 -5.44
C ILE A 64 14.35 -27.32 -4.89
N LYS A 65 13.99 -27.45 -3.63
CA LYS A 65 13.20 -26.49 -2.86
C LYS A 65 13.96 -26.14 -1.58
N ILE A 66 13.85 -24.88 -1.18
CA ILE A 66 14.39 -24.38 0.10
C ILE A 66 13.21 -24.13 1.04
N ASP A 67 13.36 -24.53 2.30
CA ASP A 67 12.39 -24.23 3.34
C ASP A 67 12.71 -22.90 4.03
N PHE A 68 12.05 -21.83 3.57
CA PHE A 68 12.21 -20.49 4.11
C PHE A 68 11.66 -20.33 5.54
N LYS A 69 10.91 -21.30 6.07
CA LYS A 69 10.35 -21.26 7.44
C LYS A 69 11.37 -21.62 8.53
N ARG A 70 12.58 -22.02 8.16
CA ARG A 70 13.66 -22.36 9.09
C ARG A 70 14.73 -21.27 9.09
N GLU A 71 15.03 -20.72 10.27
CA GLU A 71 16.08 -19.70 10.43
C GLU A 71 17.45 -20.19 9.95
N GLY A 72 17.86 -21.41 10.33
CA GLY A 72 19.14 -21.98 9.88
C GLY A 72 19.22 -22.11 8.35
N THR A 73 18.09 -22.39 7.69
CA THR A 73 18.01 -22.43 6.23
C THR A 73 18.19 -21.04 5.61
N LEU A 74 17.57 -20.01 6.20
CA LEU A 74 17.74 -18.62 5.74
C LEU A 74 19.17 -18.14 5.92
N ARG A 75 19.83 -18.49 7.03
CA ARG A 75 21.24 -18.16 7.30
C ARG A 75 22.14 -18.74 6.22
N VAL A 76 22.12 -20.06 6.03
CA VAL A 76 22.94 -20.75 5.02
C VAL A 76 22.64 -20.22 3.62
N LEU A 77 21.37 -20.02 3.25
CA LEU A 77 21.01 -19.43 1.97
C LEU A 77 21.68 -18.06 1.78
N THR A 78 21.62 -17.19 2.79
CA THR A 78 22.17 -15.83 2.70
C THR A 78 23.70 -15.84 2.63
N GLU A 79 24.37 -16.63 3.47
CA GLU A 79 25.82 -16.82 3.45
C GLU A 79 26.31 -17.33 2.08
N VAL A 80 25.63 -18.36 1.55
CA VAL A 80 25.98 -18.97 0.26
C VAL A 80 25.77 -17.99 -0.90
N LEU A 81 24.68 -17.22 -0.91
CA LEU A 81 24.43 -16.23 -1.95
C LEU A 81 25.44 -15.06 -1.89
N LEU A 82 25.80 -14.59 -0.69
CA LEU A 82 26.85 -13.57 -0.52
C LEU A 82 28.20 -14.07 -1.04
N LYS A 83 28.55 -15.31 -0.72
CA LYS A 83 29.79 -15.93 -1.20
C LYS A 83 29.75 -16.15 -2.71
N HIS A 84 28.65 -16.68 -3.26
CA HIS A 84 28.55 -17.04 -4.67
C HIS A 84 28.48 -15.83 -5.61
N ASP A 85 27.63 -14.86 -5.27
CA ASP A 85 27.31 -13.75 -6.18
C ASP A 85 28.18 -12.52 -5.95
N PHE A 86 28.72 -12.34 -4.74
CA PHE A 86 29.51 -11.16 -4.36
C PHE A 86 30.90 -11.50 -3.85
N ASN A 87 31.27 -12.79 -3.72
CA ASN A 87 32.54 -13.20 -3.11
C ASN A 87 32.75 -12.50 -1.74
N LEU A 88 31.71 -12.55 -0.92
CA LEU A 88 31.69 -12.07 0.47
C LEU A 88 31.55 -13.25 1.41
N GLN A 89 32.51 -13.40 2.32
CA GLN A 89 32.54 -14.45 3.34
C GLN A 89 31.99 -13.90 4.65
N VAL A 90 30.82 -14.40 5.07
CA VAL A 90 30.18 -14.01 6.34
C VAL A 90 29.70 -15.26 7.08
N LYS A 91 29.60 -15.14 8.41
CA LYS A 91 29.03 -16.14 9.32
C LYS A 91 27.99 -15.46 10.20
N ILE A 92 26.72 -15.66 9.89
CA ILE A 92 25.63 -14.96 10.56
C ILE A 92 25.37 -15.63 11.91
N PRO A 93 25.56 -14.92 13.05
CA PRO A 93 25.34 -15.51 14.37
C PRO A 93 23.88 -15.97 14.54
N PRO A 94 23.62 -16.99 15.37
CA PRO A 94 22.26 -17.33 15.76
C PRO A 94 21.55 -16.15 16.43
N ASN A 95 20.23 -16.10 16.35
CA ASN A 95 19.38 -15.06 16.97
C ASN A 95 19.60 -13.63 16.43
N LYS A 96 20.36 -13.48 15.34
CA LYS A 96 20.53 -12.21 14.62
C LYS A 96 19.64 -12.15 13.38
N LEU A 97 19.31 -10.93 12.95
CA LEU A 97 18.49 -10.70 11.77
C LEU A 97 19.22 -11.23 10.52
N VAL A 98 18.54 -12.08 9.77
CA VAL A 98 19.07 -12.60 8.50
C VAL A 98 18.60 -11.70 7.36
N PRO A 99 19.49 -10.94 6.70
CA PRO A 99 19.09 -9.99 5.66
C PRO A 99 18.67 -10.72 4.39
N THR A 100 17.51 -10.35 3.83
CA THR A 100 17.08 -10.86 2.52
C THR A 100 17.76 -10.07 1.40
N LEU A 101 18.78 -10.65 0.76
CA LEU A 101 19.60 -9.98 -0.25
C LEU A 101 18.83 -9.25 -1.36
N PRO A 102 17.75 -9.81 -1.95
CA PRO A 102 17.06 -9.11 -3.03
C PRO A 102 16.43 -7.79 -2.58
N LEU A 103 15.97 -7.70 -1.33
CA LEU A 103 15.44 -6.46 -0.77
C LEU A 103 16.57 -5.47 -0.47
N ARG A 104 17.69 -5.93 0.09
CA ARG A 104 18.86 -5.09 0.37
C ARG A 104 19.43 -4.48 -0.90
N LEU A 105 19.54 -5.25 -1.97
CA LEU A 105 20.00 -4.77 -3.29
C LEU A 105 19.06 -3.75 -3.92
N ASN A 106 17.73 -3.86 -3.75
CA ASN A 106 16.82 -2.83 -4.25
C ASN A 106 17.14 -1.46 -3.65
N TYR A 107 17.50 -1.41 -2.37
CA TYR A 107 17.84 -0.17 -1.69
C TYR A 107 19.21 0.36 -2.15
N ILE A 108 20.24 -0.49 -2.22
CA ILE A 108 21.58 -0.12 -2.73
C ILE A 108 21.49 0.46 -4.14
N LEU A 109 20.78 -0.21 -5.04
CA LEU A 109 20.64 0.22 -6.44
C LEU A 109 19.85 1.53 -6.57
N TRP A 110 18.88 1.77 -5.69
CA TRP A 110 18.19 3.06 -5.64
C TRP A 110 19.10 4.17 -5.14
N ILE A 111 19.93 3.93 -4.12
CA ILE A 111 20.93 4.92 -3.69
C ILE A 111 21.91 5.21 -4.82
N GLU A 112 22.36 4.20 -5.58
CA GLU A 112 23.20 4.42 -6.76
C GLU A 112 22.50 5.30 -7.80
N ASP A 113 21.20 5.10 -8.05
CA ASP A 113 20.42 5.98 -8.94
C ASP A 113 20.39 7.43 -8.41
N LEU A 114 20.20 7.62 -7.11
CA LEU A 114 20.20 8.93 -6.46
C LEU A 114 21.57 9.60 -6.55
N MET A 115 22.67 8.86 -6.36
CA MET A 115 24.03 9.39 -6.46
C MET A 115 24.35 9.86 -7.89
N LYS A 116 24.02 9.04 -8.89
CA LYS A 116 24.18 9.42 -10.30
C LYS A 116 23.32 10.62 -10.69
N HIS A 117 22.09 10.67 -10.19
CA HIS A 117 21.19 11.83 -10.39
C HIS A 117 21.78 13.10 -9.79
N ALA A 118 22.45 12.99 -8.65
CA ALA A 118 23.19 14.07 -8.01
C ALA A 118 24.57 14.34 -8.65
N SER A 119 24.84 13.80 -9.84
CA SER A 119 26.11 13.93 -10.57
C SER A 119 27.34 13.33 -9.88
N PHE A 120 27.17 12.45 -8.88
CA PHE A 120 28.24 11.63 -8.30
C PHE A 120 28.37 10.34 -9.11
N ASN A 121 28.98 10.45 -10.29
CA ASN A 121 29.10 9.34 -11.24
C ASN A 121 30.15 8.31 -10.83
N GLU A 122 31.22 8.74 -10.15
CA GLU A 122 32.28 7.87 -9.66
C GLU A 122 31.92 7.31 -8.28
N MET A 123 31.17 6.21 -8.26
CA MET A 123 30.72 5.60 -7.01
C MET A 123 31.86 5.26 -6.04
N LYS A 124 33.08 5.01 -6.54
CA LYS A 124 34.27 4.73 -5.71
C LYS A 124 34.64 5.89 -4.77
N GLU A 125 34.35 7.13 -5.17
CA GLU A 125 34.64 8.34 -4.38
C GLU A 125 33.49 8.68 -3.40
N VAL A 126 32.36 7.99 -3.52
CA VAL A 126 31.17 8.22 -2.70
C VAL A 126 31.35 7.62 -1.31
N ILE A 127 31.35 8.47 -0.30
CA ILE A 127 31.39 8.08 1.12
C ILE A 127 29.98 7.96 1.67
N GLY A 128 29.59 6.76 2.10
CA GLY A 128 28.28 6.48 2.67
C GLY A 128 28.30 6.22 4.18
N ILE A 129 27.18 6.47 4.85
CA ILE A 129 26.96 6.10 6.26
C ILE A 129 25.79 5.12 6.35
N ASP A 130 26.00 3.95 6.95
CA ASP A 130 24.97 2.97 7.29
C ASP A 130 24.67 3.02 8.80
N ILE A 131 23.41 3.26 9.14
CA ILE A 131 22.93 3.46 10.51
C ILE A 131 22.21 2.20 10.98
N GLY A 132 22.75 1.54 11.99
CA GLY A 132 22.26 0.24 12.46
C GLY A 132 22.66 -0.88 11.50
N THR A 133 23.97 -1.08 11.33
CA THR A 133 24.51 -1.99 10.30
C THR A 133 24.22 -3.46 10.55
N GLY A 134 23.86 -3.81 11.79
CA GLY A 134 23.58 -5.16 12.25
C GLY A 134 24.81 -6.07 12.24
N ALA A 135 24.65 -7.30 12.74
CA ALA A 135 25.76 -8.25 12.85
C ALA A 135 26.40 -8.63 11.50
N VAL A 136 25.68 -8.49 10.40
CA VAL A 136 26.18 -8.84 9.07
C VAL A 136 26.99 -7.71 8.43
N CYS A 137 26.76 -6.44 8.80
CA CYS A 137 27.31 -5.28 8.10
C CYS A 137 26.95 -5.29 6.60
N ILE A 138 25.70 -5.67 6.30
CA ILE A 138 25.30 -6.09 4.95
C ILE A 138 25.42 -4.97 3.91
N TYR A 139 25.02 -3.75 4.26
CA TYR A 139 25.07 -2.65 3.31
C TYR A 139 26.50 -2.18 3.04
N PRO A 140 27.35 -1.91 4.06
CA PRO A 140 28.75 -1.56 3.83
C PRO A 140 29.52 -2.60 3.03
N LEU A 141 29.36 -3.90 3.35
CA LEU A 141 30.02 -4.98 2.62
C LEU A 141 29.62 -5.00 1.14
N LEU A 142 28.33 -4.89 0.84
CA LEU A 142 27.84 -4.88 -0.54
C LEU A 142 28.29 -3.64 -1.30
N PHE A 143 28.19 -2.44 -0.71
CA PHE A 143 28.66 -1.19 -1.33
C PHE A 143 30.16 -1.25 -1.65
N ALA A 144 30.98 -1.55 -0.64
CA ALA A 144 32.42 -1.66 -0.79
C ALA A 144 32.81 -2.72 -1.84
N LYS A 145 32.13 -3.87 -1.86
CA LYS A 145 32.40 -4.92 -2.85
C LYS A 145 31.98 -4.53 -4.27
N MET A 146 30.84 -3.88 -4.43
CA MET A 146 30.28 -3.54 -5.74
C MET A 146 30.96 -2.31 -6.36
N TYR A 147 31.37 -1.34 -5.54
CA TYR A 147 31.83 -0.03 -6.03
C TYR A 147 33.22 0.38 -5.51
N GLY A 148 33.80 -0.34 -4.55
CA GLY A 148 35.10 0.00 -3.96
C GLY A 148 35.08 1.29 -3.11
N ASN A 149 33.89 1.70 -2.66
CA ASN A 149 33.66 2.98 -2.01
C ASN A 149 33.79 2.89 -0.49
N GLN A 150 34.03 4.04 0.14
CA GLN A 150 34.14 4.12 1.59
C GLN A 150 32.77 4.09 2.26
N MET A 151 32.66 3.30 3.33
CA MET A 151 31.45 3.14 4.12
C MET A 151 31.78 3.27 5.61
N ILE A 152 31.04 4.15 6.28
CA ILE A 152 30.99 4.20 7.73
C ILE A 152 29.76 3.43 8.18
N ALA A 153 29.92 2.54 9.13
CA ALA A 153 28.86 1.70 9.67
C ALA A 153 28.72 1.97 11.16
N THR A 154 27.50 2.13 11.66
CA THR A 154 27.25 2.33 13.09
C THR A 154 26.30 1.31 13.66
N GLU A 155 26.50 1.00 14.93
CA GLU A 155 25.73 0.00 15.65
C GLU A 155 25.77 0.27 17.16
N VAL A 156 24.69 -0.08 17.86
CA VAL A 156 24.57 0.06 19.32
C VAL A 156 24.87 -1.27 20.02
N ASP A 157 24.49 -2.40 19.40
CA ASP A 157 24.69 -3.72 19.97
C ASP A 157 26.14 -4.21 19.86
N LYS A 158 26.75 -4.48 21.02
CA LYS A 158 28.16 -4.92 21.13
C LYS A 158 28.45 -6.18 20.32
N THR A 159 27.52 -7.15 20.30
CA THR A 159 27.71 -8.41 19.58
C THR A 159 27.66 -8.20 18.07
N SER A 160 26.71 -7.39 17.60
CA SER A 160 26.60 -6.98 16.20
C SER A 160 27.85 -6.23 15.75
N ILE A 161 28.40 -5.31 16.56
CA ILE A 161 29.66 -4.61 16.27
C ILE A 161 30.82 -5.59 16.08
N GLN A 162 31.02 -6.51 17.03
CA GLN A 162 32.12 -7.48 16.97
C GLN A 162 32.03 -8.33 15.71
N THR A 163 30.83 -8.83 15.40
CA THR A 163 30.59 -9.67 14.22
C THR A 163 30.79 -8.85 12.92
N ALA A 164 30.29 -7.62 12.87
CA ALA A 164 30.47 -6.72 11.73
C ALA A 164 31.95 -6.45 11.45
N ILE A 165 32.75 -6.15 12.49
CA ILE A 165 34.20 -5.94 12.36
C ILE A 165 34.89 -7.22 11.85
N GLU A 166 34.52 -8.39 12.37
CA GLU A 166 35.06 -9.66 11.91
C GLU A 166 34.74 -9.92 10.44
N HIS A 167 33.51 -9.65 10.00
CA HIS A 167 33.13 -9.78 8.59
C HIS A 167 33.90 -8.83 7.68
N VAL A 168 34.09 -7.57 8.09
CA VAL A 168 34.89 -6.60 7.34
C VAL A 168 36.33 -7.12 7.18
N LYS A 169 36.92 -7.63 8.27
CA LYS A 169 38.27 -8.21 8.28
C LYS A 169 38.40 -9.45 7.41
N ASN A 170 37.46 -10.39 7.52
CA ASN A 170 37.47 -11.64 6.75
C ASN A 170 37.34 -11.42 5.23
N ASN A 171 36.90 -10.22 4.81
CA ASN A 171 36.78 -9.83 3.42
C ASN A 171 37.85 -8.84 2.94
N ASN A 172 38.83 -8.50 3.80
CA ASN A 172 39.90 -7.54 3.50
C ASN A 172 39.37 -6.15 3.11
N LEU A 173 38.37 -5.65 3.85
CA LEU A 173 37.70 -4.38 3.57
C LEU A 173 37.92 -3.34 4.68
N GLU A 174 38.84 -3.58 5.62
CA GLU A 174 39.09 -2.68 6.77
C GLU A 174 39.52 -1.28 6.35
N ASP A 175 40.16 -1.13 5.19
CA ASP A 175 40.64 0.16 4.69
C ASP A 175 39.51 1.08 4.24
N ILE A 176 38.39 0.51 3.80
CA ILE A 176 37.26 1.27 3.23
C ILE A 176 35.97 1.13 4.04
N ILE A 177 35.86 0.18 4.96
CA ILE A 177 34.75 0.06 5.88
C ILE A 177 35.22 0.30 7.32
N LYS A 178 34.62 1.28 7.99
CA LYS A 178 34.86 1.54 9.43
C LYS A 178 33.57 1.34 10.22
N VAL A 179 33.62 0.49 11.25
CA VAL A 179 32.48 0.19 12.13
C VAL A 179 32.67 0.92 13.46
N TYR A 180 31.70 1.73 13.88
CA TYR A 180 31.73 2.46 15.14
C TYR A 180 30.58 2.07 16.05
N LYS A 181 30.89 1.99 17.35
CA LYS A 181 29.87 1.96 18.39
C LYS A 181 29.34 3.37 18.60
N VAL A 182 28.02 3.51 18.67
CA VAL A 182 27.34 4.77 18.99
C VAL A 182 26.42 4.62 20.20
N ASP A 183 25.99 5.74 20.77
CA ASP A 183 24.96 5.77 21.80
C ASP A 183 23.55 5.66 21.19
N GLU A 184 22.63 4.98 21.87
CA GLU A 184 21.25 4.78 21.41
C GLU A 184 20.41 6.07 21.39
N ARG A 185 20.88 7.14 22.05
CA ARG A 185 20.17 8.42 22.14
C ARG A 185 20.26 9.26 20.86
N THR A 186 21.24 9.02 20.01
CA THR A 186 21.43 9.80 18.77
C THR A 186 21.53 8.89 17.56
N ILE A 187 21.05 9.38 16.42
CA ILE A 187 21.04 8.62 15.16
C ILE A 187 22.17 9.06 14.23
N LEU A 188 22.41 10.37 14.14
CA LEU A 188 23.35 10.98 13.19
C LEU A 188 24.39 11.88 13.87
N LYS A 189 24.02 12.54 14.98
CA LYS A 189 24.83 13.61 15.59
C LYS A 189 26.22 13.18 16.03
N GLU A 190 26.39 11.98 16.59
CA GLU A 190 27.71 11.48 17.02
C GLU A 190 28.62 11.06 15.86
N ILE A 191 28.03 10.82 14.68
CA ILE A 191 28.70 10.22 13.52
C ILE A 191 29.18 11.31 12.56
N ILE A 192 28.32 12.28 12.28
CA ILE A 192 28.58 13.34 11.32
C ILE A 192 29.21 14.53 12.07
N LYS A 193 30.52 14.48 12.22
CA LYS A 193 31.33 15.56 12.83
C LYS A 193 31.55 16.71 11.84
N GLU A 194 31.85 17.90 12.38
CA GLU A 194 31.95 19.15 11.62
C GLU A 194 32.97 19.12 10.46
N ASP A 195 34.03 18.31 10.55
CA ASP A 195 35.12 18.35 9.56
C ASP A 195 34.90 17.45 8.33
N ASN A 196 33.91 16.56 8.35
CA ASN A 196 33.70 15.57 7.29
C ASN A 196 32.42 15.83 6.48
N VAL A 197 32.49 15.55 5.17
CA VAL A 197 31.33 15.60 4.27
C VAL A 197 31.09 14.22 3.67
N TYR A 198 29.84 13.77 3.76
CA TYR A 198 29.37 12.47 3.31
C TYR A 198 28.40 12.63 2.15
N HIS A 199 28.34 11.63 1.27
CA HIS A 199 27.48 11.69 0.10
C HIS A 199 26.08 11.20 0.39
N PHE A 200 25.95 10.14 1.20
CA PHE A 200 24.64 9.67 1.60
C PHE A 200 24.63 9.05 3.00
N THR A 201 23.45 9.06 3.61
CA THR A 201 23.12 8.17 4.73
C THR A 201 22.11 7.12 4.27
N MET A 202 22.15 5.96 4.91
CA MET A 202 21.16 4.92 4.74
C MET A 202 20.82 4.29 6.08
N CYS A 203 19.57 3.86 6.22
CA CYS A 203 19.09 3.21 7.42
C CYS A 203 18.00 2.20 7.08
N ASN A 204 18.03 1.07 7.77
CA ASN A 204 16.88 0.17 7.87
C ASN A 204 16.47 0.08 9.34
N PRO A 205 15.56 0.95 9.80
CA PRO A 205 15.25 1.11 11.21
C PRO A 205 14.59 -0.15 11.79
N PRO A 206 14.70 -0.35 13.12
CA PRO A 206 13.90 -1.35 13.82
C PRO A 206 12.40 -1.11 13.59
N PHE A 207 11.66 -2.21 13.38
CA PHE A 207 10.29 -2.18 12.83
C PHE A 207 9.17 -2.15 13.88
N PHE A 208 9.46 -2.56 15.11
CA PHE A 208 8.49 -2.83 16.16
C PHE A 208 8.64 -1.86 17.33
N GLU A 209 7.61 -1.75 18.16
CA GLU A 209 7.59 -0.88 19.33
C GLU A 209 7.94 -1.70 20.58
N ILE A 210 8.71 -1.13 21.51
CA ILE A 210 8.99 -1.72 22.82
C ILE A 210 7.69 -1.61 23.62
N GLU A 211 6.93 -2.71 23.68
CA GLU A 211 5.65 -2.89 24.38
C GLU A 211 4.39 -2.24 23.74
N GLY A 212 3.52 -3.11 23.21
CA GLY A 212 2.23 -2.72 22.62
C GLY A 212 1.62 -3.78 21.69
N SER A 213 1.88 -5.07 21.89
CA SER A 213 1.09 -6.11 21.22
C SER A 213 -0.25 -6.25 21.93
N SER A 214 -1.18 -5.33 21.69
CA SER A 214 -2.58 -5.70 21.87
C SER A 214 -2.87 -6.81 20.87
N GLU A 215 -3.15 -7.99 21.42
CA GLU A 215 -3.60 -9.20 20.75
C GLU A 215 -4.82 -8.90 19.85
N LYS A 216 -4.59 -8.39 18.65
CA LYS A 216 -5.56 -8.55 17.57
C LYS A 216 -5.18 -9.83 16.87
N ILE A 217 -5.96 -10.88 17.15
CA ILE A 217 -6.01 -12.11 16.36
C ILE A 217 -6.49 -11.70 14.95
N ILE A 218 -5.58 -11.20 14.13
CA ILE A 218 -5.82 -11.01 12.71
C ILE A 218 -5.53 -12.37 12.07
N LYS A 219 -6.48 -12.90 11.30
CA LYS A 219 -6.27 -14.07 10.43
C LYS A 219 -5.29 -13.73 9.28
N GLN A 220 -4.10 -13.24 9.60
CA GLN A 220 -3.01 -13.11 8.62
C GLN A 220 -2.34 -14.47 8.47
N LEU A 221 -2.11 -14.87 7.22
CA LEU A 221 -1.27 -16.03 6.94
C LEU A 221 0.09 -15.81 7.62
N PRO A 222 0.65 -16.83 8.29
CA PRO A 222 1.93 -16.69 8.96
C PRO A 222 3.00 -16.28 7.95
N PRO A 223 3.99 -15.45 8.36
CA PRO A 223 5.04 -15.01 7.45
C PRO A 223 5.69 -16.20 6.75
N ARG A 224 6.01 -16.00 5.46
CA ARG A 224 6.59 -17.07 4.62
C ARG A 224 8.03 -17.41 5.02
N ASN A 225 8.73 -16.45 5.60
CA ASN A 225 10.06 -16.64 6.17
C ASN A 225 9.96 -16.83 7.68
N ALA A 226 10.92 -17.55 8.26
CA ALA A 226 11.11 -17.57 9.71
C ALA A 226 11.29 -16.13 10.25
N PRO A 227 10.73 -15.80 11.42
CA PRO A 227 11.15 -14.59 12.13
C PRO A 227 12.61 -14.76 12.55
N THR A 228 13.44 -13.77 12.28
CA THR A 228 14.86 -13.75 12.65
C THR A 228 15.19 -12.37 13.21
N GLY A 229 16.16 -12.28 14.11
CA GLY A 229 16.49 -11.05 14.83
C GLY A 229 16.04 -11.11 16.28
N ASN A 230 16.76 -10.40 17.13
CA ASN A 230 16.45 -10.25 18.55
C ASN A 230 15.61 -8.99 18.77
N GLU A 231 15.08 -8.80 19.98
CA GLU A 231 14.24 -7.63 20.30
C GLU A 231 14.98 -6.32 20.03
N VAL A 232 16.26 -6.20 20.41
CA VAL A 232 17.06 -4.98 20.19
C VAL A 232 17.19 -4.58 18.71
N GLU A 233 17.30 -5.54 17.79
CA GLU A 233 17.36 -5.28 16.34
C GLU A 233 15.97 -5.01 15.72
N LEU A 234 14.92 -5.40 16.43
CA LEU A 234 13.55 -5.41 15.92
C LEU A 234 12.70 -4.28 16.51
N THR A 235 12.96 -3.83 17.73
CA THR A 235 12.14 -2.87 18.46
C THR A 235 12.86 -1.55 18.73
N VAL A 236 12.08 -0.47 18.81
CA VAL A 236 12.53 0.84 19.27
C VAL A 236 11.37 1.55 19.96
N GLN A 237 11.67 2.43 20.91
CA GLN A 237 10.66 3.24 21.57
C GLN A 237 9.91 4.13 20.56
N GLY A 238 8.57 4.11 20.59
CA GLY A 238 7.73 4.81 19.62
C GLY A 238 7.73 4.21 18.20
N GLY A 239 8.40 3.07 18.02
CA GLY A 239 8.48 2.31 16.78
C GLY A 239 9.18 3.03 15.61
N GLU A 240 9.10 2.41 14.43
CA GLU A 240 9.71 2.88 13.19
C GLU A 240 9.43 4.35 12.86
N ARG A 241 8.23 4.85 13.20
CA ARG A 241 7.85 6.24 12.92
C ARG A 241 8.64 7.23 13.77
N ALA A 242 8.73 7.00 15.08
CA ALA A 242 9.44 7.90 15.99
C ALA A 242 10.94 7.96 15.63
N PHE A 243 11.54 6.82 15.31
CA PHE A 243 12.93 6.75 14.87
C PHE A 243 13.18 7.60 13.62
N ILE A 244 12.32 7.50 12.60
CA ILE A 244 12.50 8.29 11.36
C ILE A 244 12.25 9.79 11.62
N ILE A 245 11.30 10.15 12.50
CA ILE A 245 11.10 11.55 12.91
C ILE A 245 12.38 12.10 13.53
N GLN A 246 12.97 11.38 14.49
CA GLN A 246 14.23 11.78 15.12
C GLN A 246 15.35 11.92 14.07
N MET A 247 15.48 10.96 13.15
CA MET A 247 16.48 11.03 12.08
C MET A 247 16.30 12.28 11.20
N ILE A 248 15.06 12.65 10.87
CA ILE A 248 14.76 13.88 10.13
C ILE A 248 15.15 15.10 10.98
N GLU A 249 14.80 15.14 12.26
CA GLU A 249 15.11 16.28 13.14
C GLU A 249 16.61 16.46 13.34
N GLU A 250 17.36 15.38 13.57
CA GLU A 250 18.83 15.44 13.66
C GLU A 250 19.46 15.89 12.32
N SER A 251 18.90 15.45 11.19
CA SER A 251 19.38 15.88 9.87
C SER A 251 19.21 17.38 9.63
N MET A 252 18.24 18.05 10.27
CA MET A 252 18.06 19.50 10.17
C MET A 252 19.15 20.30 10.86
N GLU A 253 19.82 19.71 11.85
CA GLU A 253 20.99 20.31 12.51
C GLU A 253 22.25 20.08 11.68
N ILE A 254 22.38 18.89 11.08
CA ILE A 254 23.55 18.45 10.32
C ILE A 254 23.58 19.01 8.88
N LYS A 255 22.39 19.20 8.29
CA LYS A 255 22.15 19.81 6.97
C LYS A 255 23.00 19.23 5.84
N GLU A 256 23.88 20.01 5.22
CA GLU A 256 24.59 19.66 3.99
C GLU A 256 25.82 18.76 4.23
N LYS A 257 26.16 18.45 5.49
CA LYS A 257 27.28 17.55 5.81
C LYS A 257 27.04 16.13 5.32
N ALA A 258 25.78 15.70 5.18
CA ALA A 258 25.43 14.60 4.28
C ALA A 258 24.59 15.15 3.12
N LYS A 259 25.01 14.86 1.89
CA LYS A 259 24.36 15.43 0.69
C LYS A 259 22.94 14.90 0.51
N ILE A 260 22.71 13.60 0.73
CA ILE A 260 21.39 12.96 0.62
C ILE A 260 21.15 12.04 1.83
N TYR A 261 20.09 12.28 2.58
CA TYR A 261 19.65 11.40 3.66
C TYR A 261 18.66 10.39 3.11
N THR A 262 18.77 9.12 3.50
CA THR A 262 17.80 8.09 3.11
C THR A 262 17.45 7.14 4.24
N THR A 263 16.23 6.63 4.24
CA THR A 263 15.81 5.53 5.11
C THR A 263 14.85 4.59 4.37
N MET A 264 14.97 3.29 4.62
CA MET A 264 13.94 2.30 4.28
C MET A 264 12.94 2.19 5.43
N PHE A 265 11.71 1.78 5.16
CA PHE A 265 10.70 1.53 6.19
C PHE A 265 9.65 0.51 5.74
N GLY A 266 8.99 -0.12 6.71
CA GLY A 266 8.18 -1.32 6.57
C GLY A 266 6.68 -1.12 6.58
N ARG A 267 6.18 0.02 7.06
CA ARG A 267 4.73 0.29 7.11
C ARG A 267 4.33 1.35 6.08
N ARG A 268 3.37 1.00 5.22
CA ARG A 268 2.84 1.92 4.21
C ARG A 268 2.29 3.21 4.83
N SER A 269 1.59 3.10 5.95
CA SER A 269 0.97 4.23 6.66
C SER A 269 1.99 5.28 7.11
N ASN A 270 3.27 4.91 7.25
CA ASN A 270 4.32 5.88 7.57
C ASN A 270 4.65 6.78 6.38
N LEU A 271 4.46 6.35 5.13
CA LEU A 271 4.84 7.12 3.94
C LEU A 271 4.15 8.48 3.87
N LEU A 272 2.81 8.50 3.93
CA LEU A 272 2.04 9.74 3.81
C LEU A 272 2.32 10.69 4.99
N PHE A 273 2.41 10.14 6.20
CA PHE A 273 2.78 10.88 7.38
C PHE A 273 4.16 11.56 7.23
N LEU A 274 5.19 10.81 6.82
CA LEU A 274 6.55 11.32 6.69
C LEU A 274 6.67 12.38 5.60
N LEU A 275 5.97 12.23 4.47
CA LEU A 275 5.93 13.26 3.43
C LEU A 275 5.29 14.56 3.92
N LYS A 276 4.18 14.48 4.69
CA LYS A 276 3.56 15.65 5.33
C LYS A 276 4.52 16.27 6.37
N PHE A 277 5.22 15.44 7.16
CA PHE A 277 6.17 15.89 8.17
C PHE A 277 7.36 16.65 7.56
N LEU A 278 7.98 16.11 6.50
CA LEU A 278 9.05 16.79 5.76
C LEU A 278 8.59 18.17 5.26
N LYS A 279 7.40 18.24 4.64
CA LYS A 279 6.81 19.51 4.19
C LYS A 279 6.58 20.48 5.35
N LYS A 280 6.05 20.03 6.48
CA LYS A 280 5.85 20.85 7.69
C LYS A 280 7.16 21.43 8.23
N LYS A 281 8.26 20.68 8.13
CA LYS A 281 9.61 21.10 8.52
C LYS A 281 10.33 21.93 7.44
N GLY A 282 9.67 22.24 6.31
CA GLY A 282 10.25 23.03 5.22
C GLY A 282 11.20 22.24 4.29
N ILE A 283 11.26 20.91 4.41
CA ILE A 283 12.12 20.05 3.60
C ILE A 283 11.37 19.65 2.32
N GLU A 284 11.43 20.51 1.31
CA GLU A 284 10.75 20.27 0.03
C GLU A 284 11.55 19.41 -0.95
N ASN A 285 12.87 19.35 -0.78
CA ASN A 285 13.75 18.58 -1.64
C ASN A 285 13.77 17.11 -1.19
N SER A 286 12.74 16.36 -1.57
CA SER A 286 12.55 14.97 -1.17
C SER A 286 11.93 14.09 -2.26
N THR A 287 12.12 12.78 -2.14
CA THR A 287 11.53 11.76 -3.01
C THR A 287 11.33 10.46 -2.25
N TRP A 288 10.58 9.54 -2.83
CA TRP A 288 10.30 8.24 -2.24
C TRP A 288 10.12 7.17 -3.30
N THR A 289 10.33 5.91 -2.91
CA THR A 289 10.14 4.76 -3.80
C THR A 289 9.56 3.54 -3.07
N GLU A 290 9.15 2.52 -3.82
CA GLU A 290 8.72 1.23 -3.29
C GLU A 290 9.69 0.12 -3.69
N PHE A 291 10.14 -0.66 -2.71
CA PHE A 291 10.95 -1.85 -2.91
C PHE A 291 10.05 -3.09 -2.87
N CYS A 292 10.06 -3.86 -3.97
CA CYS A 292 9.29 -5.10 -4.10
C CYS A 292 10.21 -6.32 -4.11
N GLN A 293 9.93 -7.30 -3.26
CA GLN A 293 10.63 -8.59 -3.26
C GLN A 293 9.65 -9.72 -2.95
N GLY A 294 9.37 -10.60 -3.92
CA GLY A 294 8.43 -11.69 -3.71
C GLY A 294 7.03 -11.18 -3.36
N HIS A 295 6.67 -11.22 -2.08
CA HIS A 295 5.40 -10.71 -1.52
C HIS A 295 5.63 -9.59 -0.49
N THR A 296 6.89 -9.30 -0.17
CA THR A 296 7.28 -8.27 0.78
C THR A 296 7.45 -6.95 0.05
N LYS A 297 6.78 -5.92 0.56
CA LYS A 297 6.97 -4.52 0.15
C LYS A 297 7.66 -3.75 1.26
N ARG A 298 8.51 -2.81 0.87
CA ARG A 298 9.09 -1.76 1.70
C ARG A 298 9.05 -0.45 0.94
N TRP A 299 9.28 0.65 1.63
CA TRP A 299 9.37 1.97 1.04
C TRP A 299 10.72 2.59 1.36
N GLY A 300 11.23 3.40 0.45
CA GLY A 300 12.40 4.25 0.68
C GLY A 300 11.97 5.71 0.69
N LEU A 301 12.51 6.49 1.61
CA LEU A 301 12.39 7.94 1.66
C LEU A 301 13.78 8.56 1.54
N ALA A 302 13.90 9.61 0.74
CA ALA A 302 15.13 10.38 0.59
C ALA A 302 14.84 11.88 0.67
N TRP A 303 15.73 12.64 1.31
CA TRP A 303 15.66 14.09 1.39
C TRP A 303 17.06 14.71 1.38
N SER A 304 17.13 15.99 1.05
CA SER A 304 18.37 16.76 1.01
C SER A 304 18.14 18.20 1.49
N PHE A 305 19.16 18.78 2.10
CA PHE A 305 19.21 20.21 2.43
C PHE A 305 19.95 21.03 1.38
N LEU A 306 20.58 20.37 0.40
CA LEU A 306 21.20 21.07 -0.71
C LEU A 306 20.13 21.77 -1.57
N PRO A 307 20.46 22.95 -2.13
CA PRO A 307 19.59 23.66 -3.05
C PRO A 307 19.14 22.80 -4.24
N LYS A 308 17.91 23.02 -4.73
CA LYS A 308 17.31 22.21 -5.82
C LYS A 308 18.07 22.37 -7.15
N ASP A 309 18.81 23.45 -7.34
CA ASP A 309 19.70 23.67 -8.48
C ASP A 309 20.99 22.82 -8.41
N VAL A 310 21.40 22.39 -7.22
CA VAL A 310 22.54 21.48 -7.02
C VAL A 310 22.07 20.02 -7.11
N ILE A 311 21.04 19.65 -6.33
CA ILE A 311 20.42 18.33 -6.36
C ILE A 311 18.91 18.51 -6.30
N ASN A 312 18.19 18.13 -7.35
CA ASN A 312 16.73 18.12 -7.32
C ASN A 312 16.20 16.71 -7.08
N LEU A 313 15.81 16.37 -5.85
CA LEU A 313 15.22 15.05 -5.58
C LEU A 313 13.79 14.92 -6.11
N THR A 314 13.08 16.02 -6.37
CA THR A 314 11.68 15.95 -6.83
C THR A 314 11.51 15.29 -8.20
N ASN A 315 12.56 15.34 -9.04
CA ASN A 315 12.64 14.67 -10.33
C ASN A 315 13.60 13.45 -10.33
N ALA A 316 14.10 13.04 -9.16
CA ALA A 316 15.03 11.92 -9.05
C ALA A 316 14.38 10.58 -9.48
N PRO A 317 15.17 9.66 -10.03
CA PRO A 317 14.71 8.33 -10.41
C PRO A 317 14.16 7.55 -9.22
N VAL A 318 13.12 6.77 -9.49
CA VAL A 318 12.46 5.91 -8.51
C VAL A 318 12.14 4.57 -9.16
N ILE A 319 12.28 3.48 -8.38
CA ILE A 319 11.92 2.14 -8.86
C ILE A 319 10.44 2.08 -9.21
N ARG A 320 9.61 2.62 -8.31
CA ARG A 320 8.15 2.62 -8.44
C ARG A 320 7.51 3.71 -7.57
N LYS A 321 6.55 4.45 -8.13
CA LYS A 321 5.61 5.32 -7.40
C LYS A 321 4.18 4.92 -7.72
N SER A 322 3.52 4.30 -6.75
CA SER A 322 2.11 4.48 -6.39
C SER A 322 1.09 4.98 -7.48
N GLY A 323 0.31 5.97 -7.09
CA GLY A 323 0.23 7.27 -7.78
C GLY A 323 -0.19 7.36 -9.25
N ASP A 324 0.79 7.41 -10.16
CA ASP A 324 0.72 8.38 -11.26
C ASP A 324 -0.23 8.03 -12.42
N TYR A 325 -0.59 6.75 -12.60
CA TYR A 325 -1.50 6.35 -13.69
C TYR A 325 -2.98 6.52 -13.34
N ILE A 326 -3.39 6.22 -12.09
CA ILE A 326 -4.82 6.31 -11.69
C ILE A 326 -5.25 7.76 -11.60
N ALA A 327 -4.39 8.64 -11.09
CA ALA A 327 -4.63 10.09 -11.10
C ALA A 327 -4.83 10.61 -12.54
N LYS A 328 -4.11 10.05 -13.52
CA LYS A 328 -4.28 10.38 -14.95
C LYS A 328 -5.60 9.83 -15.52
N LEU A 329 -5.94 8.57 -15.24
CA LEU A 329 -7.18 7.92 -15.69
C LEU A 329 -8.45 8.61 -15.14
N LEU A 330 -8.45 8.94 -13.85
CA LEU A 330 -9.56 9.65 -13.20
C LEU A 330 -9.74 11.08 -13.73
N LYS A 331 -8.64 11.75 -14.11
CA LYS A 331 -8.67 13.11 -14.69
C LYS A 331 -9.24 13.13 -16.11
N GLU A 332 -9.01 12.08 -16.90
CA GLU A 332 -9.43 12.01 -18.30
C GLU A 332 -10.90 11.55 -18.48
N GLN A 333 -11.43 10.67 -17.62
CA GLN A 333 -12.71 10.00 -17.86
C GLN A 333 -13.92 10.45 -17.01
N ARG A 334 -13.77 11.48 -16.14
CA ARG A 334 -14.83 12.02 -15.25
C ARG A 334 -15.63 10.92 -14.54
N PRO A 335 -15.07 10.29 -13.50
CA PRO A 335 -15.71 9.19 -12.78
C PRO A 335 -17.01 9.64 -12.10
N MET A 336 -17.88 8.66 -11.85
CA MET A 336 -19.03 8.82 -10.96
C MET A 336 -18.59 8.51 -9.54
N GLU A 337 -18.81 9.46 -8.63
CA GLU A 337 -18.20 9.41 -7.30
C GLU A 337 -19.24 9.31 -6.16
N ILE A 338 -18.83 8.64 -5.09
CA ILE A 338 -19.49 8.62 -3.77
C ILE A 338 -18.40 8.92 -2.74
N GLN A 339 -18.59 9.95 -1.92
CA GLN A 339 -17.65 10.33 -0.86
C GLN A 339 -18.39 10.48 0.48
N PHE A 340 -17.87 9.86 1.54
CA PHE A 340 -18.50 9.85 2.87
C PHE A 340 -17.49 9.57 4.00
N PRO A 341 -17.76 9.96 5.26
CA PRO A 341 -16.84 9.73 6.38
C PRO A 341 -16.71 8.25 6.75
N MET A 342 -15.49 7.77 6.97
CA MET A 342 -15.18 6.37 7.23
C MET A 342 -15.85 5.83 8.51
N ARG A 343 -15.76 6.62 9.59
CA ARG A 343 -16.24 6.23 10.93
C ARG A 343 -17.76 6.23 11.10
N HIS A 344 -18.53 6.48 10.04
CA HIS A 344 -19.99 6.46 10.09
C HIS A 344 -20.57 5.02 10.08
N LYS A 345 -19.80 4.01 9.66
CA LYS A 345 -20.30 2.62 9.57
C LYS A 345 -19.23 1.52 9.60
N PHE A 346 -17.99 1.85 9.25
CA PHE A 346 -16.91 0.86 9.09
C PHE A 346 -15.78 1.18 10.07
N ALA A 347 -15.30 0.16 10.79
CA ALA A 347 -14.19 0.32 11.74
C ALA A 347 -12.82 0.35 11.03
N SER A 348 -12.73 -0.24 9.83
CA SER A 348 -11.53 -0.29 9.01
C SER A 348 -11.86 -0.34 7.51
N PHE A 349 -10.88 -0.01 6.67
CA PHE A 349 -11.06 -0.04 5.21
C PHE A 349 -11.35 -1.46 4.70
N ASP A 350 -10.77 -2.48 5.34
CA ASP A 350 -11.05 -3.88 5.03
C ASP A 350 -12.53 -4.24 5.31
N ASP A 351 -13.15 -3.68 6.37
CA ASP A 351 -14.58 -3.89 6.64
C ASP A 351 -15.47 -3.31 5.54
N LEU A 352 -15.10 -2.15 5.00
CA LEU A 352 -15.78 -1.55 3.86
C LEU A 352 -15.64 -2.43 2.61
N VAL A 353 -14.44 -2.95 2.33
CA VAL A 353 -14.19 -3.80 1.16
C VAL A 353 -15.01 -5.09 1.27
N ASN A 354 -14.96 -5.77 2.42
CA ASN A 354 -15.76 -6.98 2.66
C ASN A 354 -17.26 -6.70 2.47
N PHE A 355 -17.76 -5.59 3.01
CA PHE A 355 -19.16 -5.19 2.84
C PHE A 355 -19.53 -4.95 1.37
N LEU A 356 -18.65 -4.31 0.60
CA LEU A 356 -18.87 -4.08 -0.82
C LEU A 356 -18.83 -5.37 -1.62
N GLU A 357 -17.92 -6.30 -1.31
CA GLU A 357 -17.85 -7.63 -1.93
C GLU A 357 -19.14 -8.43 -1.67
N GLU A 358 -19.63 -8.47 -0.43
CA GLU A 358 -20.91 -9.09 -0.07
C GLU A 358 -22.08 -8.44 -0.84
N ALA A 359 -22.09 -7.12 -0.97
CA ALA A 359 -23.11 -6.41 -1.72
C ALA A 359 -23.08 -6.72 -3.23
N MET A 360 -21.91 -6.96 -3.81
CA MET A 360 -21.79 -7.41 -5.21
C MET A 360 -22.26 -8.85 -5.38
N GLU A 361 -21.93 -9.72 -4.43
CA GLU A 361 -22.36 -11.12 -4.43
C GLU A 361 -23.89 -11.25 -4.33
N GLU A 362 -24.53 -10.46 -3.44
CA GLU A 362 -26.00 -10.34 -3.35
C GLU A 362 -26.66 -9.97 -4.68
N LEU A 363 -25.98 -9.16 -5.49
CA LEU A 363 -26.46 -8.69 -6.78
C LEU A 363 -26.09 -9.61 -7.95
N HIS A 364 -25.40 -10.72 -7.69
CA HIS A 364 -24.84 -11.59 -8.73
C HIS A 364 -23.93 -10.83 -9.72
N ILE A 365 -23.22 -9.80 -9.24
CA ILE A 365 -22.24 -9.05 -10.04
C ILE A 365 -20.92 -9.80 -10.01
N GLN A 366 -20.35 -10.08 -11.17
CA GLN A 366 -19.04 -10.70 -11.26
C GLN A 366 -17.97 -9.64 -10.97
N ILE A 367 -17.12 -9.91 -9.98
CA ILE A 367 -15.93 -9.12 -9.70
C ILE A 367 -14.77 -9.77 -10.45
N LYS A 368 -14.16 -9.03 -11.38
CA LYS A 368 -12.90 -9.41 -12.01
C LYS A 368 -11.79 -8.50 -11.53
N GLU A 369 -10.63 -9.09 -11.26
CA GLU A 369 -9.44 -8.30 -10.97
C GLU A 369 -9.10 -7.45 -12.20
N LEU A 370 -8.91 -6.16 -11.96
CA LEU A 370 -8.51 -5.23 -13.01
C LEU A 370 -7.06 -5.53 -13.40
N ASN A 371 -6.84 -6.02 -14.62
CA ASN A 371 -5.51 -6.16 -15.22
C ASN A 371 -4.95 -4.79 -15.62
N LEU A 372 -4.81 -3.91 -14.63
CA LEU A 372 -4.13 -2.64 -14.80
C LEU A 372 -2.62 -2.86 -14.75
N PRO A 373 -1.80 -2.15 -15.54
CA PRO A 373 -0.34 -2.14 -15.38
C PRO A 373 0.12 -1.41 -14.10
N ILE A 374 -0.73 -1.35 -13.07
CA ILE A 374 -0.61 -0.48 -11.90
C ILE A 374 -1.15 -1.23 -10.68
N GLY A 375 -0.26 -1.84 -9.89
CA GLY A 375 -0.57 -2.37 -8.54
C GLY A 375 -0.45 -1.30 -7.47
N ASN A 376 -0.96 -0.12 -7.76
CA ASN A 376 -0.45 1.16 -7.25
C ASN A 376 -1.60 2.10 -6.81
N PHE A 377 -2.82 1.58 -6.83
CA PHE A 377 -3.98 2.15 -6.18
C PHE A 377 -3.97 1.70 -4.71
N ASN A 378 -4.12 2.64 -3.75
CA ASN A 378 -4.11 2.35 -2.31
C ASN A 378 -5.50 2.03 -1.80
N GLY A 379 -6.24 1.32 -2.62
CA GLY A 379 -7.66 1.12 -2.45
C GLY A 379 -8.07 -0.18 -3.12
N TRP A 380 -9.35 -0.50 -3.02
CA TRP A 380 -9.91 -1.68 -3.67
C TRP A 380 -10.32 -1.34 -5.10
N SER A 381 -9.64 -1.95 -6.08
CA SER A 381 -9.95 -1.76 -7.50
C SER A 381 -10.36 -3.05 -8.18
N CYS A 382 -11.46 -3.04 -8.90
CA CYS A 382 -11.95 -4.19 -9.65
C CYS A 382 -12.75 -3.76 -10.87
N GLN A 383 -12.91 -4.69 -11.83
CA GLN A 383 -13.87 -4.55 -12.91
C GLN A 383 -15.14 -5.27 -12.47
N LEU A 384 -16.25 -4.55 -12.45
CA LEU A 384 -17.57 -5.10 -12.16
C LEU A 384 -18.27 -5.44 -13.46
N ILE A 385 -18.82 -6.65 -13.56
CA ILE A 385 -19.60 -7.12 -14.71
C ILE A 385 -20.96 -7.57 -14.22
N ALA A 386 -21.99 -6.86 -14.65
CA ALA A 386 -23.38 -7.21 -14.40
C ALA A 386 -24.06 -7.60 -15.71
N ASP A 387 -24.62 -8.81 -15.76
CA ASP A 387 -25.35 -9.30 -16.93
C ASP A 387 -26.79 -8.77 -16.97
N ASN A 388 -27.38 -8.46 -15.80
CA ASN A 388 -28.76 -8.00 -15.66
C ASN A 388 -28.89 -6.93 -14.55
N ASP A 389 -29.98 -6.18 -14.57
CA ASP A 389 -30.26 -5.17 -13.54
C ASP A 389 -30.86 -5.85 -12.31
N THR A 390 -30.00 -6.15 -11.34
CA THR A 390 -30.37 -6.81 -10.09
C THR A 390 -30.55 -5.82 -8.93
N TRP A 391 -30.11 -4.57 -9.10
CA TRP A 391 -30.16 -3.52 -8.08
C TRP A 391 -31.42 -2.67 -8.17
N SER A 392 -31.93 -2.44 -9.37
CA SER A 392 -33.24 -1.82 -9.57
C SER A 392 -34.31 -2.77 -9.04
N HIS A 393 -35.12 -2.26 -8.10
CA HIS A 393 -36.15 -3.01 -7.35
C HIS A 393 -35.66 -3.97 -6.25
N ALA A 394 -34.37 -4.01 -5.89
CA ALA A 394 -33.88 -4.82 -4.76
C ALA A 394 -34.63 -4.53 -3.44
N ARG A 395 -34.99 -3.26 -3.21
CA ARG A 395 -35.84 -2.84 -2.07
C ARG A 395 -37.25 -3.41 -2.14
N ARG A 396 -37.85 -3.48 -3.33
CA ARG A 396 -39.19 -4.06 -3.56
C ARG A 396 -39.17 -5.57 -3.33
N LYS A 397 -38.13 -6.27 -3.82
CA LYS A 397 -37.92 -7.70 -3.60
C LYS A 397 -37.68 -8.04 -2.12
N ARG A 398 -36.83 -7.29 -1.38
CA ARG A 398 -36.65 -7.48 0.08
C ARG A 398 -37.93 -7.26 0.88
N ARG A 399 -38.72 -6.23 0.53
CA ARG A 399 -40.04 -6.01 1.15
C ARG A 399 -41.03 -7.14 0.85
N LEU A 400 -40.99 -7.70 -0.36
CA LEU A 400 -41.81 -8.86 -0.71
C LEU A 400 -41.39 -10.11 0.08
N ALA A 401 -40.07 -10.37 0.16
CA ALA A 401 -39.51 -11.49 0.92
C ALA A 401 -39.79 -11.37 2.43
N GLN A 402 -39.66 -10.18 3.02
CA GLN A 402 -40.06 -9.94 4.42
C GLN A 402 -41.56 -10.13 4.64
N ARG A 403 -42.41 -9.73 3.68
CA ARG A 403 -43.86 -10.00 3.76
C ARG A 403 -44.16 -11.50 3.68
N LEU A 404 -43.48 -12.23 2.79
CA LEU A 404 -43.63 -13.68 2.67
C LEU A 404 -43.11 -14.43 3.92
N MET A 405 -41.97 -14.00 4.49
CA MET A 405 -41.47 -14.53 5.76
C MET A 405 -42.43 -14.24 6.92
N ASN A 406 -42.94 -13.02 7.04
CA ASN A 406 -43.91 -12.68 8.08
C ASN A 406 -45.26 -13.39 7.89
N GLN A 407 -45.64 -13.73 6.66
CA GLN A 407 -46.80 -14.58 6.38
C GLN A 407 -46.55 -16.05 6.75
N SER A 408 -45.32 -16.56 6.58
CA SER A 408 -44.96 -17.93 6.98
C SER A 408 -44.87 -18.11 8.51
N VAL A 409 -44.52 -17.06 9.26
CA VAL A 409 -44.47 -17.09 10.73
C VAL A 409 -45.87 -17.00 11.37
N ASN A 410 -46.85 -16.44 10.65
CA ASN A 410 -48.23 -16.31 11.12
C ASN A 410 -49.13 -17.51 10.82
N HIS A 411 -48.61 -18.59 10.21
CA HIS A 411 -49.40 -19.77 9.86
C HIS A 411 -49.14 -21.02 10.73
N ASP A 412 -48.32 -20.91 11.78
CA ASP A 412 -47.99 -22.05 12.66
C ASP A 412 -48.81 -22.11 13.97
N THR A 413 -50.08 -21.70 13.91
CA THR A 413 -51.09 -22.03 14.93
C THR A 413 -52.45 -22.35 14.29
N GLY A 414 -52.75 -23.65 14.15
CA GLY A 414 -54.13 -24.16 14.18
C GLY A 414 -54.78 -24.63 12.85
N GLN A 415 -54.81 -25.97 12.69
CA GLN A 415 -55.80 -26.81 11.97
C GLN A 415 -55.81 -26.92 10.42
N THR A 416 -55.24 -28.04 9.98
CA THR A 416 -55.61 -29.07 8.98
C THR A 416 -56.63 -28.81 7.85
N SER A 417 -56.21 -29.23 6.63
CA SER A 417 -56.98 -29.59 5.40
C SER A 417 -57.57 -28.41 4.60
N VAL A 418 -57.43 -28.26 3.27
CA VAL A 418 -57.43 -29.18 2.12
C VAL A 418 -56.58 -28.59 0.98
N ILE A 419 -55.97 -29.49 0.20
CA ILE A 419 -55.14 -29.32 -1.00
C ILE A 419 -55.93 -28.77 -2.22
N ASN A 420 -55.42 -27.76 -2.95
CA ASN A 420 -55.12 -27.80 -4.40
C ASN A 420 -54.98 -26.43 -5.11
N ASP A 421 -54.02 -26.40 -6.04
CA ASP A 421 -53.97 -25.68 -7.32
C ASP A 421 -53.89 -24.14 -7.38
N ILE A 422 -52.66 -23.60 -7.44
CA ILE A 422 -52.28 -22.61 -8.46
C ILE A 422 -50.87 -22.97 -8.96
N THR A 423 -50.79 -23.35 -10.24
CA THR A 423 -49.58 -23.81 -10.92
C THR A 423 -48.73 -22.64 -11.45
N GLU A 424 -47.42 -22.88 -11.62
CA GLU A 424 -46.35 -21.98 -12.10
C GLU A 424 -46.53 -21.38 -13.52
N ASN A 425 -47.72 -21.51 -14.14
CA ASN A 425 -47.92 -21.21 -15.56
C ASN A 425 -48.36 -19.76 -15.87
N ASP A 426 -48.75 -18.95 -14.88
CA ASP A 426 -49.23 -17.58 -15.14
C ASP A 426 -48.12 -16.52 -15.12
N THR A 427 -46.95 -16.81 -14.55
CA THR A 427 -45.79 -15.91 -14.56
C THR A 427 -45.02 -15.93 -15.88
N GLU A 428 -45.10 -17.01 -16.67
CA GLU A 428 -44.37 -17.11 -17.95
C GLU A 428 -45.10 -16.46 -19.15
N LYS A 429 -46.40 -16.18 -19.03
CA LYS A 429 -47.19 -15.61 -20.14
C LYS A 429 -47.07 -14.09 -20.30
N LEU A 430 -46.59 -13.35 -19.31
CA LEU A 430 -46.41 -11.89 -19.39
C LEU A 430 -45.06 -11.45 -19.98
N ILE A 431 -44.14 -12.38 -20.26
CA ILE A 431 -42.78 -12.07 -20.75
C ILE A 431 -42.63 -12.29 -22.27
N LYS A 432 -43.61 -12.89 -22.96
CA LYS A 432 -43.46 -13.32 -24.37
C LYS A 432 -44.02 -12.40 -25.46
N ASN A 433 -44.57 -11.23 -25.14
CA ASN A 433 -45.06 -10.30 -26.16
C ASN A 433 -44.21 -9.02 -26.21
N ASN A 434 -43.03 -9.15 -26.82
CA ASN A 434 -42.35 -8.13 -27.63
C ASN A 434 -41.01 -8.72 -28.10
N SER A 435 -41.07 -9.53 -29.16
CA SER A 435 -39.88 -9.99 -29.87
C SER A 435 -39.88 -9.37 -31.27
N GLY A 436 -39.06 -8.35 -31.42
CA GLY A 436 -38.66 -7.75 -32.69
C GLY A 436 -37.20 -7.35 -32.55
N ASP A 437 -36.38 -7.93 -33.42
CA ASP A 437 -34.99 -7.59 -33.74
C ASP A 437 -33.81 -8.24 -32.96
N ILE A 438 -33.34 -9.32 -33.58
CA ILE A 438 -31.94 -9.57 -34.00
C ILE A 438 -30.88 -9.68 -32.88
N VAL A 439 -30.56 -10.95 -32.56
CA VAL A 439 -29.22 -11.48 -32.20
C VAL A 439 -28.26 -10.51 -31.49
N ARG A 440 -28.45 -10.32 -30.18
CA ARG A 440 -27.37 -9.94 -29.25
C ARG A 440 -27.28 -10.96 -28.12
N LYS A 441 -26.78 -12.16 -28.44
CA LYS A 441 -26.44 -13.14 -27.39
C LYS A 441 -25.15 -12.69 -26.71
N ASN A 442 -25.26 -12.40 -25.41
CA ASN A 442 -24.19 -12.27 -24.40
C ASN A 442 -23.42 -10.93 -24.32
N GLU A 443 -24.05 -9.77 -24.53
CA GLU A 443 -23.47 -8.51 -24.04
C GLU A 443 -23.97 -8.18 -22.63
N PRO A 444 -23.06 -7.91 -21.66
CA PRO A 444 -23.46 -7.57 -20.29
C PRO A 444 -24.18 -6.22 -20.22
N LEU A 445 -25.08 -6.08 -19.24
CA LEU A 445 -25.79 -4.83 -18.96
C LEU A 445 -24.82 -3.70 -18.59
N LEU A 446 -23.84 -3.98 -17.73
CA LEU A 446 -22.89 -2.99 -17.23
C LEU A 446 -21.51 -3.62 -17.02
N ILE A 447 -20.49 -3.01 -17.61
CA ILE A 447 -19.08 -3.18 -17.25
C ILE A 447 -18.55 -1.83 -16.82
N CYS A 448 -18.03 -1.76 -15.59
CA CYS A 448 -17.38 -0.55 -15.08
C CYS A 448 -16.11 -0.88 -14.29
N ASN A 449 -15.17 0.07 -14.32
CA ASN A 449 -14.00 0.06 -13.46
C ASN A 449 -14.38 0.73 -12.14
N PHE A 450 -14.19 0.00 -11.05
CA PHE A 450 -14.58 0.39 -9.71
C PHE A 450 -13.33 0.60 -8.85
N PHE A 451 -13.29 1.69 -8.10
CA PHE A 451 -12.17 2.10 -7.26
C PHE A 451 -12.72 2.61 -5.93
N ALA A 452 -12.29 2.05 -4.79
CA ALA A 452 -12.58 2.59 -3.46
C ALA A 452 -11.26 2.93 -2.75
N GLU A 453 -11.10 4.14 -2.20
CA GLU A 453 -9.90 4.58 -1.49
C GLU A 453 -10.25 5.35 -0.20
N VAL A 454 -9.31 5.39 0.74
CA VAL A 454 -9.41 6.25 1.93
C VAL A 454 -8.67 7.56 1.66
N ILE A 455 -9.36 8.67 1.88
CA ILE A 455 -8.81 10.02 1.96
C ILE A 455 -8.48 10.27 3.43
N GLU A 456 -7.20 10.15 3.77
CA GLU A 456 -6.70 10.33 5.14
C GLU A 456 -6.54 11.83 5.50
N HIS A 457 -7.21 12.26 6.56
CA HIS A 457 -7.16 13.63 7.09
C HIS A 457 -6.16 13.75 8.27
N GLU A 458 -5.86 14.98 8.73
CA GLU A 458 -4.89 15.21 9.82
C GLU A 458 -5.34 14.61 11.16
N GLU A 459 -6.64 14.63 11.42
CA GLU A 459 -7.27 13.91 12.51
C GLU A 459 -7.91 12.65 11.94
N PRO A 460 -7.57 11.44 12.44
CA PRO A 460 -8.11 10.18 11.91
C PRO A 460 -9.63 10.04 12.13
N GLU A 461 -10.23 10.93 12.91
CA GLU A 461 -11.68 11.08 13.09
C GLU A 461 -12.38 11.62 11.84
N ASN A 462 -11.63 12.32 10.99
CA ASN A 462 -12.12 12.99 9.80
C ASN A 462 -11.81 12.22 8.51
N ASP A 463 -11.27 11.00 8.58
CA ASP A 463 -10.98 10.19 7.39
C ASP A 463 -12.24 9.97 6.55
N GLU A 464 -12.14 10.19 5.24
CA GLU A 464 -13.22 10.00 4.29
C GLU A 464 -12.93 8.84 3.36
N VAL A 465 -13.99 8.22 2.85
CA VAL A 465 -13.93 7.19 1.81
C VAL A 465 -14.35 7.84 0.52
N LYS A 466 -13.63 7.54 -0.56
CA LYS A 466 -14.02 7.89 -1.92
C LYS A 466 -14.16 6.63 -2.76
N ILE A 467 -15.34 6.44 -3.34
CA ILE A 467 -15.64 5.42 -4.34
C ILE A 467 -15.78 6.12 -5.69
N SER A 468 -14.99 5.70 -6.68
CA SER A 468 -15.01 6.20 -8.06
C SER A 468 -15.37 5.07 -9.02
N MET A 469 -16.29 5.33 -9.94
CA MET A 469 -16.76 4.36 -10.93
C MET A 469 -16.63 4.95 -12.34
N ILE A 470 -16.01 4.20 -13.25
CA ILE A 470 -15.84 4.61 -14.65
C ILE A 470 -16.56 3.59 -15.54
N PHE A 471 -17.53 4.08 -16.32
CA PHE A 471 -18.22 3.25 -17.30
C PHE A 471 -17.24 2.81 -18.40
N GLU A 472 -17.17 1.50 -18.67
CA GLU A 472 -16.38 0.95 -19.77
C GLU A 472 -17.27 0.64 -20.97
N LYS A 473 -18.28 -0.23 -20.80
CA LYS A 473 -19.21 -0.68 -21.85
C LYS A 473 -20.43 -1.38 -21.25
N GLY A 474 -21.42 -1.69 -22.07
CA GLY A 474 -22.61 -2.44 -21.68
C GLY A 474 -23.89 -1.80 -22.20
N ILE A 475 -24.92 -2.62 -22.42
CA ILE A 475 -26.17 -2.18 -23.07
C ILE A 475 -26.98 -1.18 -22.22
N GLY A 476 -26.76 -1.15 -20.90
CA GLY A 476 -27.42 -0.22 -19.98
C GLY A 476 -26.79 1.17 -19.92
N GLY A 477 -25.61 1.35 -20.54
CA GLY A 477 -24.92 2.63 -20.63
C GLY A 477 -24.63 3.29 -19.28
N LYS A 478 -24.41 4.62 -19.30
CA LYS A 478 -24.19 5.43 -18.09
C LYS A 478 -25.41 5.47 -17.16
N VAL A 479 -26.61 5.23 -17.70
CA VAL A 479 -27.85 5.19 -16.89
C VAL A 479 -27.81 4.02 -15.92
N ALA A 480 -27.39 2.83 -16.37
CA ALA A 480 -27.19 1.67 -15.49
C ALA A 480 -26.12 1.93 -14.41
N LEU A 481 -25.05 2.67 -14.75
CA LEU A 481 -24.03 3.05 -13.77
C LEU A 481 -24.57 4.03 -12.71
N GLU A 482 -25.45 4.97 -13.09
CA GLU A 482 -26.10 5.89 -12.16
C GLU A 482 -27.09 5.19 -11.23
N THR A 483 -27.92 4.28 -11.76
CA THR A 483 -28.85 3.51 -10.91
C THR A 483 -28.10 2.59 -9.95
N PHE A 484 -26.97 2.02 -10.38
CA PHE A 484 -26.07 1.25 -9.53
C PHE A 484 -25.40 2.11 -8.44
N ARG A 485 -24.90 3.30 -8.79
CA ARG A 485 -24.40 4.28 -7.82
C ARG A 485 -25.47 4.63 -6.79
N GLN A 486 -26.70 4.88 -7.22
CA GLN A 486 -27.81 5.19 -6.32
C GLN A 486 -28.14 4.01 -5.39
N TYR A 487 -28.04 2.77 -5.86
CA TYR A 487 -28.14 1.58 -5.01
C TYR A 487 -27.05 1.57 -3.93
N LEU A 488 -25.79 1.80 -4.30
CA LEU A 488 -24.67 1.82 -3.36
C LEU A 488 -24.83 2.89 -2.29
N ILE A 489 -25.24 4.11 -2.65
CA ILE A 489 -25.55 5.19 -1.70
C ILE A 489 -26.58 4.72 -0.65
N ASN A 490 -27.57 3.93 -1.06
CA ASN A 490 -28.61 3.42 -0.16
C ASN A 490 -28.12 2.26 0.70
N LYS A 491 -27.32 1.36 0.11
CA LYS A 491 -26.79 0.17 0.79
C LYS A 491 -25.74 0.57 1.84
N LEU A 492 -24.89 1.55 1.51
CA LEU A 492 -23.92 2.17 2.42
C LEU A 492 -24.58 3.02 3.50
N ASP A 493 -25.85 3.41 3.34
CA ASP A 493 -26.61 4.26 4.25
C ASP A 493 -26.01 5.67 4.44
N VAL A 494 -25.52 6.24 3.34
CA VAL A 494 -24.83 7.54 3.32
C VAL A 494 -25.72 8.66 2.77
N ARG A 495 -27.02 8.41 2.61
CA ARG A 495 -27.99 9.38 2.08
C ARG A 495 -28.12 10.64 2.94
N GLU A 496 -28.22 10.46 4.26
CA GLU A 496 -28.39 11.58 5.19
C GLU A 496 -27.16 12.50 5.22
N TYR A 497 -25.96 11.94 4.98
CA TYR A 497 -24.74 12.73 4.83
C TYR A 497 -24.82 13.68 3.63
N PHE A 498 -25.30 13.20 2.48
CA PHE A 498 -25.49 14.04 1.30
C PHE A 498 -26.60 15.08 1.48
N GLN A 499 -27.67 14.76 2.23
CA GLN A 499 -28.73 15.72 2.54
C GLN A 499 -28.25 16.85 3.47
N LYS A 500 -27.48 16.53 4.53
CA LYS A 500 -26.91 17.52 5.46
C LYS A 500 -25.86 18.44 4.83
N GLN A 501 -25.12 17.97 3.82
CA GLN A 501 -24.20 18.86 3.07
C GLN A 501 -24.94 19.88 2.20
N HIS A 502 -26.13 19.54 1.67
CA HIS A 502 -26.97 20.46 0.92
C HIS A 502 -27.78 21.43 1.81
N GLU A 503 -27.92 21.14 3.11
CA GLU A 503 -28.57 22.01 4.10
C GLU A 503 -27.64 23.05 4.73
N ARG A 504 -26.32 22.96 4.51
CA ARG A 504 -25.40 24.06 4.91
C ARG A 504 -25.78 25.32 4.12
N PRO A 505 -26.09 26.45 4.79
CA PRO A 505 -26.62 27.62 4.10
C PRO A 505 -25.58 28.11 3.10
N ASN A 506 -25.96 28.14 1.83
CA ASN A 506 -25.22 28.79 0.77
C ASN A 506 -24.78 30.19 1.23
N LYS A 507 -23.49 30.35 1.59
CA LYS A 507 -22.88 31.66 1.87
C LYS A 507 -22.97 32.63 0.66
N ARG A 508 -23.43 32.16 -0.50
CA ARG A 508 -23.77 32.98 -1.68
C ARG A 508 -25.19 33.58 -1.68
N LYS A 509 -26.09 33.21 -0.78
CA LYS A 509 -27.43 33.84 -0.66
C LYS A 509 -27.54 34.95 0.40
N ARG A 510 -26.52 35.16 1.24
CA ARG A 510 -26.52 36.27 2.21
C ARG A 510 -26.08 37.63 1.65
N LYS A 511 -25.46 37.69 0.47
CA LYS A 511 -25.07 38.97 -0.17
C LYS A 511 -26.14 39.58 -1.11
N ARG A 512 -27.31 38.95 -1.23
CA ARG A 512 -28.41 39.45 -2.08
C ARG A 512 -29.69 39.80 -1.31
N LEU A 513 -29.66 39.72 0.02
CA LEU A 513 -30.77 40.08 0.91
C LEU A 513 -30.43 41.25 1.87
N GLU A 514 -29.18 41.72 1.89
CA GLU A 514 -28.80 42.98 2.57
C GLU A 514 -28.87 44.20 1.63
N THR A 515 -28.78 44.01 0.31
CA THR A 515 -28.95 45.11 -0.67
C THR A 515 -30.41 45.44 -0.98
N SER A 516 -31.37 44.60 -0.58
CA SER A 516 -32.81 44.85 -0.77
C SER A 516 -33.52 45.36 0.49
N LYS A 517 -32.77 45.73 1.54
CA LYS A 517 -33.30 46.32 2.78
C LYS A 517 -32.83 47.76 3.02
N ILE A 518 -32.08 48.35 2.09
CA ILE A 518 -31.60 49.75 2.18
C ILE A 518 -32.41 50.69 1.24
N GLU A 519 -33.25 50.18 0.35
CA GLU A 519 -34.01 51.02 -0.62
C GLU A 519 -35.49 51.30 -0.25
N ILE A 520 -35.92 51.09 1.00
CA ILE A 520 -37.30 51.44 1.43
C ILE A 520 -37.29 52.37 2.65
N ASN A 521 -36.37 53.33 2.71
CA ASN A 521 -36.45 54.36 3.75
C ASN A 521 -35.84 55.72 3.33
N SER A 522 -36.05 56.13 2.08
CA SER A 522 -35.62 57.45 1.58
C SER A 522 -36.73 58.29 0.96
N GLU A 523 -38.00 58.01 1.24
CA GLU A 523 -39.13 58.90 0.95
C GLU A 523 -39.88 59.23 2.25
N GLN A 524 -39.22 59.92 3.19
CA GLN A 524 -39.88 60.66 4.27
C GLN A 524 -38.88 61.50 5.07
N VAL A 525 -38.18 62.44 4.43
CA VAL A 525 -37.69 63.66 5.08
C VAL A 525 -37.67 64.79 4.05
N GLU A 526 -38.85 65.26 3.65
CA GLU A 526 -39.01 66.66 3.28
C GLU A 526 -39.12 67.48 4.57
N ASN A 527 -38.49 68.66 4.56
CA ASN A 527 -38.39 69.67 5.62
C ASN A 527 -37.26 69.47 6.63
N LEU A 528 -36.10 70.07 6.35
CA LEU A 528 -35.52 71.14 7.17
C LEU A 528 -34.23 71.68 6.53
N HIS A 529 -34.17 73.02 6.46
CA HIS A 529 -33.02 73.87 6.17
C HIS A 529 -32.49 74.00 4.73
N LYS A 530 -33.15 74.91 4.00
CA LYS A 530 -32.46 75.98 3.28
C LYS A 530 -31.61 76.80 4.28
N ASN A 531 -30.32 76.97 4.00
CA ASN A 531 -29.61 78.25 3.91
C ASN A 531 -28.09 78.05 4.07
N ASP A 532 -27.36 78.94 3.39
CA ASP A 532 -25.96 79.36 3.62
C ASP A 532 -24.86 78.51 2.94
N THR A 533 -24.38 78.92 1.74
CA THR A 533 -23.25 79.85 1.43
C THR A 533 -21.88 79.23 1.66
N GLU A 534 -21.15 78.94 0.56
CA GLU A 534 -19.98 79.68 0.03
C GLU A 534 -18.63 79.35 0.67
N SER A 535 -17.65 79.07 -0.20
CA SER A 535 -16.17 79.11 0.00
C SER A 535 -15.59 78.06 0.97
N VAL A 536 -14.48 77.36 0.70
CA VAL A 536 -13.22 77.62 -0.03
C VAL A 536 -12.71 76.30 -0.61
#